data_AF-A0A0D2DEY7-F1
#
_entry.id   AF-A0A0D2DEY7-F1
#
_cell.length_a   1.000
_cell.length_b   1.000
_cell.length_c   1.000
_cell.angle_alpha   90.00
_cell.angle_beta   90.00
_cell.angle_gamma   90.00
#
_symmetry.space_group_name_H-M   'P 1'
#
loop_
_entity.id
_entity.type
_entity.pdbx_description
1 polymer ?
#
loop_
_entity_poly.entity_id
_entity_poly.type
_entity_poly.pdbx_seq_one_letter_code
_entity_poly.pdbx_strand_id
1 'polypeptide(L)'
;MVFGFNNININSYQNKNPDPSIAIYPALHASDAPYSIQEQPLRSAIFIPADFKHGTDGKTPVILVPGTGSYGGEAFQHNFAKLLRASTFADPIWLNIPGRMCDEAPKNAEHVAYAINYIATVCGKKVAVVAWSQGNLSTQWALKYWPSTRAQVSNFICLSADFKGTVEAWGLTPLQGMVPGTPAVWNQTMNSKFIATLRSNGGDSAYVPTTSIYSATDEVVQPQFGSHASAFMKDERKVGVTNCELQVAAFMKPAGLAYSHEGVMYSSLAWALAEDAIKNGGPGSYDRINMASVCMHRKAPGLSLLDATQTQALSGWCLKSILLFMPKPWREPALPLYVASEKINYVAEEVAIPAKPAVAVVETEVAEAEVVAT
;
A
#
# COMPACT_ATOMS: atom_id res chain seq x y z
N MET A 1 8.61 -18.94 -38.60
CA MET A 1 8.57 -17.49 -38.35
C MET A 1 8.27 -17.31 -36.86
N VAL A 2 9.29 -17.06 -36.04
CA VAL A 2 9.12 -16.87 -34.59
C VAL A 2 8.67 -15.43 -34.40
N PHE A 3 7.41 -15.22 -34.03
CA PHE A 3 6.92 -13.91 -33.60
C PHE A 3 7.53 -13.61 -32.23
N GLY A 4 8.68 -12.94 -32.23
CA GLY A 4 9.27 -12.37 -31.03
C GLY A 4 8.42 -11.20 -30.55
N PHE A 5 7.45 -11.47 -29.68
CA PHE A 5 6.95 -10.43 -28.80
C PHE A 5 8.06 -10.13 -27.79
N ASN A 6 8.67 -8.94 -27.88
CA ASN A 6 9.45 -8.40 -26.78
C ASN A 6 8.51 -8.25 -25.57
N ASN A 7 8.41 -9.29 -24.74
CA ASN A 7 7.63 -9.24 -23.51
C ASN A 7 8.28 -8.20 -22.59
N ILE A 8 7.64 -7.03 -22.49
CA ILE A 8 8.07 -5.97 -21.57
C ILE A 8 8.02 -6.53 -20.16
N ASN A 9 9.17 -6.58 -19.49
CA ASN A 9 9.23 -7.01 -18.10
C ASN A 9 8.74 -5.88 -17.17
N ILE A 10 7.43 -5.84 -16.93
CA ILE A 10 6.78 -4.87 -16.04
C ILE A 10 7.26 -4.94 -14.59
N ASN A 11 7.99 -6.01 -14.21
CA ASN A 11 8.54 -6.24 -12.88
C ASN A 11 10.05 -6.00 -12.80
N SER A 12 10.64 -5.41 -13.85
CA SER A 12 12.05 -5.03 -13.85
C SER A 12 12.30 -3.98 -12.76
N TYR A 13 13.30 -4.22 -11.92
CA TYR A 13 13.87 -3.24 -10.98
C TYR A 13 15.21 -2.68 -11.48
N GLN A 14 15.54 -2.93 -12.75
CA GLN A 14 16.78 -2.52 -13.42
C GLN A 14 16.45 -1.65 -14.65
N ASN A 15 15.49 -0.75 -14.51
CA ASN A 15 15.04 0.13 -15.59
C ASN A 15 16.09 1.19 -15.92
N LYS A 16 16.09 1.64 -17.17
CA LYS A 16 16.96 2.73 -17.64
C LYS A 16 16.13 4.00 -17.78
N ASN A 17 16.14 4.80 -16.72
CA ASN A 17 15.45 6.09 -16.68
C ASN A 17 16.47 7.24 -16.83
N PRO A 18 16.14 8.32 -17.54
CA PRO A 18 17.06 9.44 -17.79
C PRO A 18 17.46 10.15 -16.50
N ASP A 19 18.57 10.91 -16.54
CA ASP A 19 18.92 11.82 -15.46
C ASP A 19 17.86 12.93 -15.30
N PRO A 20 17.52 13.32 -14.07
CA PRO A 20 16.64 14.46 -13.83
C PRO A 20 17.32 15.77 -14.25
N SER A 21 16.52 16.78 -14.62
CA SER A 21 17.03 18.09 -15.08
C SER A 21 17.68 18.92 -13.97
N ILE A 22 17.45 18.57 -12.70
CA ILE A 22 18.07 19.16 -11.52
C ILE A 22 18.57 18.05 -10.59
N ALA A 23 19.59 18.36 -9.78
CA ALA A 23 20.09 17.42 -8.78
C ALA A 23 19.05 17.20 -7.67
N ILE A 24 18.62 15.94 -7.49
CA ILE A 24 17.72 15.50 -6.41
C ILE A 24 18.41 14.54 -5.42
N TYR A 25 19.67 14.20 -5.71
CA TYR A 25 20.54 13.31 -4.95
C TYR A 25 21.90 14.01 -4.75
N PRO A 26 22.57 13.92 -3.58
CA PRO A 26 22.24 13.09 -2.41
C PRO A 26 21.06 13.58 -1.57
N ALA A 27 20.56 14.80 -1.83
CA ALA A 27 19.34 15.33 -1.22
C ALA A 27 18.73 16.39 -2.15
N LEU A 28 17.40 16.52 -2.15
CA LEU A 28 16.73 17.64 -2.82
C LEU A 28 16.69 18.87 -1.91
N HIS A 29 16.56 18.67 -0.60
CA HIS A 29 16.60 19.73 0.40
C HIS A 29 17.49 19.35 1.59
N ALA A 30 18.11 20.33 2.23
CA ALA A 30 19.04 20.10 3.35
C ALA A 30 18.41 19.43 4.59
N SER A 31 17.08 19.44 4.70
CA SER A 31 16.33 18.77 5.78
C SER A 31 15.98 17.32 5.49
N ASP A 32 16.26 16.84 4.28
CA ASP A 32 16.00 15.45 3.92
C ASP A 32 16.99 14.53 4.63
N ALA A 33 16.51 13.36 5.05
CA ALA A 33 17.38 12.30 5.53
C ALA A 33 18.37 11.87 4.42
N PRO A 34 19.58 11.44 4.79
CA PRO A 34 20.53 10.92 3.82
C PRO A 34 20.03 9.59 3.25
N TYR A 35 20.18 9.40 1.94
CA TYR A 35 20.03 8.09 1.32
C TYR A 35 21.20 7.18 1.71
N SER A 36 20.90 5.94 2.09
CA SER A 36 21.89 4.86 2.24
C SER A 36 22.10 4.09 0.94
N ILE A 37 21.11 4.14 0.04
CA ILE A 37 21.14 3.50 -1.27
C ILE A 37 21.71 4.47 -2.30
N GLN A 38 22.59 3.97 -3.19
CA GLN A 38 23.09 4.76 -4.31
C GLN A 38 21.97 5.18 -5.26
N GLU A 39 22.18 6.28 -5.97
CA GLU A 39 21.14 6.84 -6.85
C GLU A 39 20.69 5.87 -7.96
N GLN A 40 21.61 5.12 -8.57
CA GLN A 40 21.27 4.23 -9.69
C GLN A 40 20.29 3.11 -9.28
N PRO A 41 20.48 2.39 -8.17
CA PRO A 41 19.47 1.45 -7.67
C PRO A 41 18.13 2.10 -7.33
N LEU A 42 18.15 3.31 -6.74
CA LEU A 42 16.91 4.06 -6.44
C LEU A 42 16.12 4.36 -7.72
N ARG A 43 16.80 4.90 -8.74
CA ARG A 43 16.17 5.30 -10.01
C ARG A 43 15.74 4.13 -10.86
N SER A 44 16.53 3.06 -10.90
CA SER A 44 16.25 1.89 -11.75
C SER A 44 15.08 1.03 -11.24
N ALA A 45 14.70 1.15 -9.96
CA ALA A 45 13.50 0.54 -9.41
C ALA A 45 12.18 1.13 -9.96
N ILE A 46 12.23 2.31 -10.59
CA ILE A 46 11.04 2.99 -11.12
C ILE A 46 10.74 2.44 -12.52
N PHE A 47 9.57 1.82 -12.70
CA PHE A 47 9.09 1.43 -14.01
C PHE A 47 8.21 2.55 -14.58
N ILE A 48 8.66 3.14 -15.68
CA ILE A 48 7.91 4.14 -16.44
C ILE A 48 7.40 3.47 -17.72
N PRO A 49 6.08 3.32 -17.91
CA PRO A 49 5.55 2.77 -19.15
C PRO A 49 5.96 3.56 -20.39
N ALA A 50 6.18 2.88 -21.51
CA ALA A 50 6.62 3.53 -22.76
C ALA A 50 5.61 4.55 -23.32
N ASP A 51 4.32 4.39 -22.99
CA ASP A 51 3.24 5.29 -23.35
C ASP A 51 3.10 6.49 -22.40
N PHE A 52 3.82 6.52 -21.28
CA PHE A 52 3.77 7.58 -20.28
C PHE A 52 4.18 8.93 -20.87
N LYS A 53 3.32 9.95 -20.72
CA LYS A 53 3.50 11.26 -21.40
C LYS A 53 4.18 12.32 -20.54
N HIS A 54 4.71 11.96 -19.38
CA HIS A 54 5.39 12.91 -18.47
C HIS A 54 4.53 14.13 -18.11
N GLY A 55 3.20 13.91 -18.02
CA GLY A 55 2.22 14.95 -17.72
C GLY A 55 2.00 16.00 -18.82
N THR A 56 2.61 15.85 -20.00
CA THR A 56 2.45 16.81 -21.12
C THR A 56 1.05 16.81 -21.74
N ASP A 57 0.28 15.74 -21.52
CA ASP A 57 -1.12 15.59 -21.94
C ASP A 57 -2.13 16.05 -20.87
N GLY A 58 -1.65 16.67 -19.79
CA GLY A 58 -2.49 17.17 -18.70
C GLY A 58 -2.79 16.13 -17.62
N LYS A 59 -2.46 14.84 -17.81
CA LYS A 59 -2.69 13.80 -16.81
C LYS A 59 -1.76 13.97 -15.60
N THR A 60 -2.28 13.67 -14.42
CA THR A 60 -1.51 13.60 -13.17
C THR A 60 -0.65 12.33 -13.16
N PRO A 61 0.68 12.42 -12.99
CA PRO A 61 1.51 11.26 -12.74
C PRO A 61 1.12 10.59 -11.41
N VAL A 62 0.89 9.28 -11.44
CA VAL A 62 0.52 8.51 -10.24
C VAL A 62 1.57 7.44 -9.96
N ILE A 63 2.24 7.56 -8.82
CA ILE A 63 3.21 6.58 -8.34
C ILE A 63 2.47 5.47 -7.60
N LEU A 64 2.56 4.24 -8.09
CA LEU A 64 2.00 3.05 -7.45
C LEU A 64 3.07 2.33 -6.63
N VAL A 65 2.87 2.25 -5.32
CA VAL A 65 3.83 1.67 -4.36
C VAL A 65 3.31 0.31 -3.87
N PRO A 66 4.02 -0.81 -4.15
CA PRO A 66 3.54 -2.15 -3.85
C PRO A 66 3.57 -2.49 -2.36
N GLY A 67 2.91 -3.61 -2.04
CA GLY A 67 2.90 -4.23 -0.72
C GLY A 67 3.99 -5.29 -0.54
N THR A 68 4.10 -5.83 0.67
CA THR A 68 5.06 -6.88 1.02
C THR A 68 4.93 -8.10 0.11
N GLY A 69 6.06 -8.58 -0.40
CA GLY A 69 6.13 -9.77 -1.25
C GLY A 69 5.81 -9.52 -2.73
N SER A 70 5.61 -8.27 -3.15
CA SER A 70 5.25 -7.93 -4.53
C SER A 70 6.14 -6.85 -5.16
N TYR A 71 6.25 -6.91 -6.48
CA TYR A 71 6.62 -5.77 -7.31
C TYR A 71 5.38 -4.96 -7.71
N GLY A 72 5.55 -3.68 -8.09
CA GLY A 72 4.46 -2.81 -8.51
C GLY A 72 3.68 -3.34 -9.71
N GLY A 73 4.36 -3.94 -10.69
CA GLY A 73 3.70 -4.54 -11.85
C GLY A 73 2.78 -5.70 -11.45
N GLU A 74 3.23 -6.58 -10.57
CA GLU A 74 2.44 -7.69 -10.01
C GLU A 74 1.22 -7.18 -9.25
N ALA A 75 1.42 -6.17 -8.39
CA ALA A 75 0.37 -5.65 -7.52
C ALA A 75 -0.74 -4.91 -8.28
N PHE A 76 -0.39 -4.12 -9.31
CA PHE A 76 -1.31 -3.12 -9.85
C PHE A 76 -1.80 -3.35 -11.28
N GLN A 77 -1.16 -4.21 -12.07
CA GLN A 77 -1.48 -4.36 -13.52
C GLN A 77 -2.96 -4.71 -13.80
N HIS A 78 -3.63 -5.38 -12.86
CA HIS A 78 -5.02 -5.82 -12.99
C HIS A 78 -6.03 -4.94 -12.24
N ASN A 79 -5.60 -3.81 -11.67
CA ASN A 79 -6.47 -2.94 -10.90
C ASN A 79 -6.17 -1.45 -11.17
N PHE A 80 -5.56 -0.72 -10.24
CA PHE A 80 -5.30 0.70 -10.34
C PHE A 80 -4.44 1.06 -11.56
N ALA A 81 -3.42 0.30 -11.93
CA ALA A 81 -2.64 0.62 -13.14
C ALA A 81 -3.49 0.52 -14.41
N LYS A 82 -4.37 -0.50 -14.50
CA LYS A 82 -5.30 -0.66 -15.61
C LYS A 82 -6.29 0.51 -15.70
N LEU A 83 -6.89 0.87 -14.57
CA LEU A 83 -7.89 1.94 -14.50
C LEU A 83 -7.29 3.32 -14.77
N LEU A 84 -6.12 3.62 -14.19
CA LEU A 84 -5.41 4.88 -14.41
C LEU A 84 -4.97 5.01 -15.87
N ARG A 85 -4.36 3.98 -16.47
CA ARG A 85 -3.98 4.00 -17.89
C ARG A 85 -5.17 4.24 -18.81
N ALA A 86 -6.33 3.65 -18.51
CA ALA A 86 -7.55 3.86 -19.27
C ALA A 86 -8.21 5.23 -19.02
N SER A 87 -7.79 5.94 -17.97
CA SER A 87 -8.35 7.22 -17.59
C SER A 87 -7.84 8.38 -18.45
N THR A 88 -8.59 9.48 -18.44
CA THR A 88 -8.21 10.74 -19.07
C THR A 88 -7.54 11.72 -18.11
N PHE A 89 -7.45 11.40 -16.82
CA PHE A 89 -7.02 12.34 -15.77
C PHE A 89 -5.68 11.98 -15.13
N ALA A 90 -5.22 10.74 -15.27
CA ALA A 90 -4.03 10.25 -14.58
C ALA A 90 -3.28 9.20 -15.40
N ASP A 91 -1.99 9.04 -15.10
CA ASP A 91 -1.10 8.11 -15.82
C ASP A 91 -0.19 7.36 -14.82
N PRO A 92 -0.21 6.01 -14.79
CA PRO A 92 0.47 5.25 -13.75
C PRO A 92 1.96 5.01 -14.07
N ILE A 93 2.78 5.15 -13.04
CA ILE A 93 4.12 4.56 -12.95
C ILE A 93 4.15 3.71 -11.69
N TRP A 94 5.05 2.73 -11.59
CA TRP A 94 5.11 1.90 -10.38
C TRP A 94 6.52 1.55 -9.96
N LEU A 95 6.66 1.22 -8.68
CA LEU A 95 7.94 0.87 -8.10
C LEU A 95 8.10 -0.64 -8.03
N ASN A 96 9.22 -1.13 -8.55
CA ASN A 96 9.65 -2.51 -8.38
C ASN A 96 10.83 -2.48 -7.40
N ILE A 97 10.52 -2.36 -6.11
CA ILE A 97 11.55 -2.24 -5.07
C ILE A 97 12.28 -3.59 -4.93
N PRO A 98 13.63 -3.62 -5.03
CA PRO A 98 14.41 -4.85 -4.91
C PRO A 98 14.03 -5.67 -3.67
N GLY A 99 14.01 -7.00 -3.81
CA GLY A 99 13.54 -7.88 -2.74
C GLY A 99 12.02 -7.87 -2.54
N ARG A 100 11.24 -7.28 -3.46
CA ARG A 100 9.77 -7.29 -3.45
C ARG A 100 9.17 -6.77 -2.14
N MET A 101 9.72 -5.67 -1.61
CA MET A 101 9.29 -5.08 -0.32
C MET A 101 9.50 -6.00 0.91
N CYS A 102 10.30 -7.06 0.81
CA CYS A 102 10.58 -7.95 1.94
C CYS A 102 11.78 -7.51 2.80
N ASP A 103 12.61 -6.58 2.30
CA ASP A 103 13.73 -6.01 3.05
C ASP A 103 13.26 -4.90 4.02
N GLU A 104 14.19 -4.32 4.78
CA GLU A 104 13.94 -3.32 5.83
C GLU A 104 13.04 -2.18 5.32
N ALA A 105 11.92 -1.92 6.00
CA ALA A 105 10.94 -0.92 5.57
C ALA A 105 11.52 0.50 5.41
N PRO A 106 12.47 0.98 6.25
CA PRO A 106 13.16 2.25 6.02
C PRO A 106 13.94 2.31 4.70
N LYS A 107 14.53 1.20 4.25
CA LYS A 107 15.22 1.12 2.94
C LYS A 107 14.22 1.11 1.79
N ASN A 108 13.10 0.41 1.94
CA ASN A 108 12.01 0.45 0.96
C ASN A 108 11.47 1.89 0.81
N ALA A 109 11.41 2.65 1.91
CA ALA A 109 10.99 4.06 1.91
C ALA A 109 11.94 4.99 1.14
N GLU A 110 13.25 4.70 1.09
CA GLU A 110 14.21 5.47 0.29
C GLU A 110 13.84 5.45 -1.20
N HIS A 111 13.44 4.29 -1.72
CA HIS A 111 12.96 4.18 -3.11
C HIS A 111 11.71 5.03 -3.35
N VAL A 112 10.80 5.10 -2.36
CA VAL A 112 9.59 5.91 -2.46
C VAL A 112 9.91 7.40 -2.44
N ALA A 113 10.76 7.84 -1.50
CA ALA A 113 11.21 9.24 -1.40
C ALA A 113 11.89 9.70 -2.68
N TYR A 114 12.80 8.89 -3.21
CA TYR A 114 13.49 9.17 -4.46
C TYR A 114 12.51 9.22 -5.64
N ALA A 115 11.60 8.25 -5.75
CA ALA A 115 10.63 8.21 -6.85
C ALA A 115 9.69 9.42 -6.85
N ILE A 116 9.22 9.88 -5.69
CA ILE A 116 8.40 11.08 -5.58
C ILE A 116 9.13 12.29 -6.16
N ASN A 117 10.35 12.55 -5.67
CA ASN A 117 11.13 13.70 -6.11
C ASN A 117 11.55 13.57 -7.58
N TYR A 118 11.93 12.37 -8.03
CA TYR A 118 12.33 12.09 -9.40
C TYR A 118 11.19 12.30 -10.38
N ILE A 119 10.03 11.66 -10.16
CA ILE A 119 8.89 11.74 -11.08
C ILE A 119 8.33 13.16 -11.12
N ALA A 120 8.25 13.83 -9.96
CA ALA A 120 7.80 15.22 -9.91
C ALA A 120 8.73 16.15 -10.71
N THR A 121 10.04 15.93 -10.60
CA THR A 121 11.06 16.70 -11.33
C THR A 121 10.97 16.46 -12.84
N VAL A 122 10.96 15.20 -13.30
CA VAL A 122 10.95 14.90 -14.74
C VAL A 122 9.63 15.28 -15.41
N CYS A 123 8.53 15.31 -14.67
CA CYS A 123 7.22 15.75 -15.18
C CYS A 123 6.98 17.26 -14.99
N GLY A 124 7.79 17.95 -14.19
CA GLY A 124 7.56 19.34 -13.80
C GLY A 124 6.22 19.58 -13.09
N LYS A 125 5.69 18.56 -12.41
CA LYS A 125 4.34 18.56 -11.80
C LYS A 125 4.33 17.77 -10.49
N LYS A 126 3.42 18.13 -9.59
CA LYS A 126 3.13 17.29 -8.42
C LYS A 126 2.60 15.93 -8.86
N VAL A 127 2.95 14.90 -8.11
CA VAL A 127 2.50 13.53 -8.32
C VAL A 127 1.37 13.19 -7.35
N ALA A 128 0.54 12.20 -7.68
CA ALA A 128 -0.25 11.50 -6.67
C ALA A 128 0.47 10.18 -6.31
N VAL A 129 0.27 9.69 -5.09
CA VAL A 129 0.78 8.39 -4.66
C VAL A 129 -0.41 7.51 -4.31
N VAL A 130 -0.46 6.31 -4.90
CA VAL A 130 -1.37 5.24 -4.47
C VAL A 130 -0.51 4.12 -3.93
N ALA A 131 -0.70 3.75 -2.67
CA ALA A 131 0.06 2.67 -2.07
C ALA A 131 -0.85 1.59 -1.51
N TRP A 132 -0.34 0.35 -1.53
CA TRP A 132 -1.04 -0.81 -0.98
C TRP A 132 -0.21 -1.46 0.11
N SER A 133 -0.85 -1.92 1.19
CA SER A 133 -0.19 -2.65 2.29
C SER A 133 1.02 -1.87 2.85
N GLN A 134 2.16 -2.51 3.05
CA GLN A 134 3.43 -1.88 3.46
C GLN A 134 3.86 -0.68 2.61
N GLY A 135 3.44 -0.60 1.33
CA GLY A 135 3.73 0.58 0.50
C GLY A 135 3.26 1.88 1.17
N ASN A 136 2.21 1.80 2.00
CA ASN A 136 1.72 2.90 2.80
C ASN A 136 2.71 3.32 3.89
N LEU A 137 3.29 2.37 4.62
CA LEU A 137 4.34 2.62 5.60
C LEU A 137 5.57 3.26 4.95
N SER A 138 6.02 2.73 3.81
CA SER A 138 7.16 3.27 3.07
C SER A 138 6.88 4.70 2.59
N THR A 139 5.65 4.98 2.15
CA THR A 139 5.25 6.34 1.71
C THR A 139 5.17 7.31 2.89
N GLN A 140 4.55 6.92 4.00
CA GLN A 140 4.45 7.78 5.19
C GLN A 140 5.83 8.02 5.83
N TRP A 141 6.70 7.02 5.82
CA TRP A 141 8.10 7.16 6.26
C TRP A 141 8.87 8.13 5.34
N ALA A 142 8.72 8.01 4.02
CA ALA A 142 9.29 8.96 3.06
C ALA A 142 8.81 10.40 3.32
N LEU A 143 7.51 10.60 3.50
CA LEU A 143 6.94 11.91 3.83
C LEU A 143 7.44 12.45 5.17
N LYS A 144 7.67 11.60 6.18
CA LYS A 144 8.22 11.99 7.47
C LYS A 144 9.68 12.45 7.35
N TYR A 145 10.55 11.63 6.76
CA TYR A 145 12.01 11.81 6.84
C TYR A 145 12.65 12.47 5.61
N TRP A 146 11.95 12.57 4.49
CA TRP A 146 12.33 13.40 3.34
C TRP A 146 11.29 14.51 3.14
N PRO A 147 11.28 15.57 3.97
CA PRO A 147 10.24 16.59 3.93
C PRO A 147 10.07 17.27 2.57
N SER A 148 11.11 17.27 1.71
CA SER A 148 11.01 17.80 0.34
C SER A 148 9.90 17.11 -0.48
N THR A 149 9.62 15.83 -0.21
CA THR A 149 8.57 15.05 -0.89
C THR A 149 7.17 15.61 -0.66
N ARG A 150 6.92 16.27 0.49
CA ARG A 150 5.58 16.80 0.85
C ARG A 150 5.12 17.87 -0.13
N ALA A 151 6.04 18.68 -0.65
CA ALA A 151 5.72 19.70 -1.66
C ALA A 151 5.44 19.10 -3.05
N GLN A 152 5.94 17.88 -3.30
CA GLN A 152 5.83 17.17 -4.58
C GLN A 152 4.60 16.26 -4.66
N VAL A 153 3.98 15.91 -3.53
CA VAL A 153 2.78 15.07 -3.51
C VAL A 153 1.52 15.93 -3.42
N SER A 154 0.61 15.70 -4.37
CA SER A 154 -0.73 16.31 -4.39
C SER A 154 -1.69 15.58 -3.46
N ASN A 155 -1.68 14.24 -3.52
CA ASN A 155 -2.54 13.35 -2.73
C ASN A 155 -1.84 12.03 -2.43
N PHE A 156 -2.14 11.46 -1.26
CA PHE A 156 -1.73 10.12 -0.86
C PHE A 156 -2.97 9.23 -0.64
N ILE A 157 -3.19 8.29 -1.54
CA ILE A 157 -4.28 7.31 -1.47
C ILE A 157 -3.74 6.00 -0.91
N CYS A 158 -4.30 5.57 0.22
CA CYS A 158 -3.83 4.43 0.97
C CYS A 158 -4.84 3.29 0.87
N LEU A 159 -4.41 2.15 0.32
CA LEU A 159 -5.22 0.95 0.18
C LEU A 159 -4.75 -0.09 1.19
N SER A 160 -5.62 -0.46 2.12
CA SER A 160 -5.33 -1.46 3.17
C SER A 160 -4.03 -1.16 3.92
N ALA A 161 -3.90 0.08 4.40
CA ALA A 161 -2.69 0.51 5.11
C ALA A 161 -2.55 -0.15 6.49
N ASP A 162 -1.31 -0.26 6.93
CA ASP A 162 -0.90 -0.85 8.19
C ASP A 162 -0.09 0.14 9.04
N PHE A 163 -0.54 1.40 9.15
CA PHE A 163 0.20 2.47 9.85
C PHE A 163 0.43 2.22 11.35
N LYS A 164 -0.31 1.30 11.98
CA LYS A 164 -0.09 0.82 13.35
C LYS A 164 0.54 -0.57 13.39
N GLY A 165 1.04 -1.06 12.26
CA GLY A 165 1.43 -2.44 12.08
C GLY A 165 0.23 -3.37 12.19
N THR A 166 0.49 -4.63 12.48
CA THR A 166 -0.54 -5.66 12.62
C THR A 166 -0.19 -6.67 13.70
N VAL A 167 -1.23 -7.28 14.28
CA VAL A 167 -1.12 -8.46 15.16
C VAL A 167 -1.35 -9.76 14.40
N GLU A 168 -2.06 -9.70 13.27
CA GLU A 168 -2.28 -10.81 12.34
C GLU A 168 -1.32 -10.64 11.15
N ALA A 169 -0.81 -11.71 10.55
CA ALA A 169 0.03 -11.62 9.34
C ALA A 169 0.03 -12.98 8.61
N TRP A 170 -1.16 -13.57 8.44
CA TRP A 170 -1.30 -14.97 8.03
C TRP A 170 -0.53 -15.97 8.92
N GLY A 171 -0.39 -15.67 10.21
CA GLY A 171 0.42 -16.47 11.12
C GLY A 171 1.93 -16.38 10.89
N LEU A 172 2.40 -15.48 10.02
CA LEU A 172 3.83 -15.22 9.77
C LEU A 172 4.44 -14.21 10.75
N THR A 173 3.67 -13.72 11.72
CA THR A 173 4.12 -12.75 12.71
C THR A 173 5.36 -13.29 13.42
N PRO A 174 6.53 -12.63 13.29
CA PRO A 174 7.75 -13.13 13.88
C PRO A 174 7.77 -12.90 15.39
N LEU A 175 8.51 -13.75 16.10
CA LEU A 175 8.60 -13.76 17.56
C LEU A 175 10.05 -13.82 17.99
N GLN A 176 10.47 -12.90 18.85
CA GLN A 176 11.89 -12.64 19.08
C GLN A 176 12.56 -13.88 19.68
N GLY A 177 13.54 -14.44 18.97
CA GLY A 177 14.23 -15.66 19.39
C GLY A 177 13.44 -16.97 19.25
N MET A 178 12.21 -16.93 18.70
CA MET A 178 11.36 -18.12 18.52
C MET A 178 10.97 -18.36 17.05
N VAL A 179 10.54 -17.31 16.35
CA VAL A 179 10.10 -17.38 14.95
C VAL A 179 10.82 -16.28 14.16
N PRO A 180 11.75 -16.63 13.25
CA PRO A 180 12.42 -15.63 12.43
C PRO A 180 11.47 -15.13 11.34
N GLY A 181 11.69 -13.90 10.88
CA GLY A 181 10.84 -13.27 9.86
C GLY A 181 11.69 -12.48 8.88
N THR A 182 11.10 -12.06 7.76
CA THR A 182 11.78 -11.09 6.89
C THR A 182 11.88 -9.73 7.61
N PRO A 183 12.89 -8.90 7.30
CA PRO A 183 13.01 -7.54 7.85
C PRO A 183 11.71 -6.73 7.79
N ALA A 184 11.04 -6.75 6.64
CA ALA A 184 9.75 -6.11 6.42
C ALA A 184 8.65 -6.57 7.37
N VAL A 185 8.51 -7.89 7.57
CA VAL A 185 7.43 -8.43 8.42
C VAL A 185 7.71 -8.09 9.88
N TRP A 186 8.98 -8.10 10.31
CA TRP A 186 9.38 -7.57 11.62
C TRP A 186 8.94 -6.12 11.81
N ASN A 187 9.25 -5.25 10.85
CA ASN A 187 8.90 -3.83 10.92
C ASN A 187 7.38 -3.59 10.91
N GLN A 188 6.58 -4.49 10.32
CA GLN A 188 5.12 -4.37 10.26
C GLN A 188 4.40 -4.94 11.49
N THR A 189 5.11 -5.53 12.46
CA THR A 189 4.47 -5.94 13.71
C THR A 189 4.02 -4.71 14.52
N MET A 190 2.87 -4.80 15.18
CA MET A 190 2.29 -3.67 15.93
C MET A 190 3.23 -3.08 17.00
N ASN A 191 4.08 -3.92 17.60
CA ASN A 191 5.01 -3.54 18.66
C ASN A 191 6.44 -3.28 18.15
N SER A 192 6.63 -3.15 16.84
CA SER A 192 7.95 -2.92 16.27
C SER A 192 8.48 -1.53 16.62
N LYS A 193 9.80 -1.42 16.76
CA LYS A 193 10.50 -0.13 16.89
C LYS A 193 10.24 0.74 15.67
N PHE A 194 10.13 0.13 14.49
CA PHE A 194 9.78 0.84 13.26
C PHE A 194 8.42 1.55 13.38
N ILE A 195 7.34 0.86 13.76
CA ILE A 195 6.01 1.46 13.91
C ILE A 195 6.04 2.53 14.99
N ALA A 196 6.69 2.25 16.13
CA ALA A 196 6.80 3.25 17.19
C ALA A 196 7.52 4.52 16.74
N THR A 197 8.60 4.37 15.96
CA THR A 197 9.36 5.49 15.42
C THR A 197 8.60 6.22 14.34
N LEU A 198 7.92 5.51 13.42
CA LEU A 198 7.09 6.12 12.38
C LEU A 198 6.01 7.00 13.00
N ARG A 199 5.26 6.45 13.96
CA ARG A 199 4.09 7.11 14.54
C ARG A 199 4.45 8.24 15.51
N SER A 200 5.65 8.19 16.10
CA SER A 200 6.11 9.23 17.01
C SER A 200 6.21 10.60 16.33
N ASN A 201 6.08 11.66 17.14
CA ASN A 201 6.25 13.05 16.71
C ASN A 201 5.30 13.46 15.57
N GLY A 202 4.04 13.03 15.67
CA GLY A 202 2.97 13.35 14.73
C GLY A 202 3.05 12.59 13.40
N GLY A 203 3.84 11.52 13.31
CA GLY A 203 3.87 10.67 12.11
C GLY A 203 2.65 9.74 11.99
N ASP A 204 1.81 9.68 13.03
CA ASP A 204 0.46 9.12 12.99
C ASP A 204 -0.61 10.07 12.41
N SER A 205 -0.21 11.29 12.04
CA SER A 205 -1.03 12.25 11.30
C SER A 205 -0.51 12.43 9.88
N ALA A 206 -1.40 12.72 8.94
CA ALA A 206 -1.07 12.94 7.54
C ALA A 206 -0.09 14.12 7.36
N TYR A 207 0.77 13.99 6.34
CA TYR A 207 1.70 15.05 5.91
C TYR A 207 1.22 15.80 4.66
N VAL A 208 0.34 15.17 3.88
CA VAL A 208 -0.28 15.67 2.64
C VAL A 208 -1.73 15.21 2.61
N PRO A 209 -2.61 15.76 1.75
CA PRO A 209 -3.98 15.28 1.67
C PRO A 209 -4.05 13.75 1.51
N THR A 210 -4.74 13.07 2.41
CA THR A 210 -4.66 11.60 2.53
C THR A 210 -6.03 10.93 2.52
N THR A 211 -6.21 9.93 1.66
CA THR A 211 -7.42 9.12 1.58
C THR A 211 -7.09 7.70 1.98
N SER A 212 -7.42 7.30 3.20
CA SER A 212 -7.18 5.95 3.71
C SER A 212 -8.42 5.08 3.52
N ILE A 213 -8.30 3.97 2.80
CA ILE A 213 -9.41 3.07 2.46
C ILE A 213 -9.04 1.66 2.89
N TYR A 214 -9.90 1.03 3.70
CA TYR A 214 -9.61 -0.25 4.33
C TYR A 214 -10.89 -1.07 4.58
N SER A 215 -10.71 -2.35 4.89
CA SER A 215 -11.78 -3.31 5.10
C SER A 215 -11.66 -3.93 6.48
N ALA A 216 -12.75 -3.99 7.25
CA ALA A 216 -12.79 -4.67 8.55
C ALA A 216 -12.50 -6.17 8.44
N THR A 217 -12.72 -6.77 7.25
CA THR A 217 -12.48 -8.19 6.97
C THR A 217 -11.10 -8.48 6.40
N ASP A 218 -10.17 -7.53 6.46
CA ASP A 218 -8.78 -7.70 6.04
C ASP A 218 -8.12 -8.85 6.82
N GLU A 219 -7.64 -9.87 6.12
CA GLU A 219 -7.09 -11.07 6.74
C GLU A 219 -5.57 -11.02 6.98
N VAL A 220 -4.94 -9.91 6.59
CA VAL A 220 -3.51 -9.63 6.81
C VAL A 220 -3.33 -8.62 7.92
N VAL A 221 -4.05 -7.51 7.87
CA VAL A 221 -3.87 -6.39 8.79
C VAL A 221 -5.03 -6.38 9.76
N GLN A 222 -4.73 -6.52 11.05
CA GLN A 222 -5.72 -6.36 12.11
C GLN A 222 -5.13 -5.57 13.29
N PRO A 223 -5.95 -4.75 13.98
CA PRO A 223 -7.36 -4.44 13.68
C PRO A 223 -7.51 -3.52 12.44
N GLN A 224 -8.60 -3.66 11.68
CA GLN A 224 -8.96 -2.76 10.55
C GLN A 224 -10.38 -2.20 10.64
N PHE A 225 -10.83 -1.87 11.85
CA PHE A 225 -12.17 -1.30 12.08
C PHE A 225 -12.15 -0.13 13.07
N GLY A 226 -13.05 0.83 12.85
CA GLY A 226 -13.20 2.02 13.67
C GLY A 226 -11.92 2.86 13.79
N SER A 227 -11.81 3.65 14.86
CA SER A 227 -10.63 4.47 15.17
C SER A 227 -9.39 3.65 15.56
N HIS A 228 -9.59 2.37 15.89
CA HIS A 228 -8.51 1.45 16.23
C HIS A 228 -7.83 0.89 14.98
N ALA A 229 -8.49 0.94 13.81
CA ALA A 229 -7.94 0.45 12.55
C ALA A 229 -6.48 0.88 12.35
N SER A 230 -5.65 -0.05 11.89
CA SER A 230 -4.26 0.21 11.58
C SER A 230 -4.11 1.23 10.46
N ALA A 231 -5.02 1.21 9.50
CA ALA A 231 -5.11 2.18 8.41
C ALA A 231 -5.57 3.57 8.84
N PHE A 232 -6.09 3.75 10.05
CA PHE A 232 -6.64 5.04 10.49
C PHE A 232 -5.55 6.12 10.56
N MET A 233 -5.75 7.20 9.81
CA MET A 233 -4.84 8.34 9.75
C MET A 233 -5.46 9.57 10.42
N LYS A 234 -4.68 10.26 11.26
CA LYS A 234 -5.09 11.53 11.89
C LYS A 234 -4.80 12.73 11.00
N ASP A 235 -5.34 13.89 11.34
CA ASP A 235 -5.13 15.15 10.60
C ASP A 235 -4.72 16.33 11.49
N GLU A 236 -3.73 16.15 12.36
CA GLU A 236 -3.22 17.25 13.23
C GLU A 236 -2.74 18.45 12.40
N ARG A 237 -2.21 18.20 11.20
CA ARG A 237 -1.67 19.23 10.30
C ARG A 237 -2.73 19.93 9.44
N LYS A 238 -4.00 19.51 9.53
CA LYS A 238 -5.12 20.05 8.73
C LYS A 238 -4.84 20.04 7.23
N VAL A 239 -4.20 18.98 6.75
CA VAL A 239 -3.93 18.76 5.32
C VAL A 239 -5.12 18.13 4.61
N GLY A 240 -6.11 17.66 5.37
CA GLY A 240 -7.30 16.96 4.88
C GLY A 240 -7.09 15.45 4.88
N VAL A 241 -7.94 14.75 5.62
CA VAL A 241 -7.94 13.28 5.68
C VAL A 241 -9.35 12.71 5.54
N THR A 242 -9.48 11.68 4.71
CA THR A 242 -10.67 10.82 4.66
C THR A 242 -10.26 9.42 5.08
N ASN A 243 -10.89 8.87 6.12
CA ASN A 243 -10.77 7.47 6.50
C ASN A 243 -12.05 6.73 6.09
N CYS A 244 -11.91 5.75 5.21
CA CYS A 244 -13.00 4.99 4.59
C CYS A 244 -12.90 3.51 4.98
N GLU A 245 -13.61 3.13 6.03
CA GLU A 245 -13.94 1.72 6.28
C GLU A 245 -15.06 1.30 5.32
N LEU A 246 -14.76 0.39 4.39
CA LEU A 246 -15.70 0.01 3.31
C LEU A 246 -17.05 -0.48 3.85
N GLN A 247 -17.05 -1.30 4.90
CA GLN A 247 -18.26 -1.88 5.50
C GLN A 247 -19.15 -0.82 6.17
N VAL A 248 -18.56 0.26 6.68
CA VAL A 248 -19.29 1.39 7.28
C VAL A 248 -19.79 2.34 6.20
N ALA A 249 -18.91 2.76 5.30
CA ALA A 249 -19.24 3.74 4.26
C ALA A 249 -20.27 3.23 3.25
N ALA A 250 -20.26 1.92 2.96
CA ALA A 250 -21.19 1.26 2.05
C ALA A 250 -22.09 0.24 2.77
N PHE A 251 -22.55 0.58 3.98
CA PHE A 251 -23.36 -0.29 4.82
C PHE A 251 -24.57 -0.89 4.09
N MET A 252 -24.72 -2.22 4.18
CA MET A 252 -25.75 -3.01 3.49
C MET A 252 -25.78 -2.84 1.95
N LYS A 253 -24.67 -2.44 1.34
CA LYS A 253 -24.51 -2.34 -0.11
C LYS A 253 -23.41 -3.29 -0.61
N PRO A 254 -23.41 -3.69 -1.89
CA PRO A 254 -22.38 -4.53 -2.48
C PRO A 254 -20.93 -4.07 -2.25
N ALA A 255 -20.66 -2.76 -2.26
CA ALA A 255 -19.33 -2.19 -2.01
C ALA A 255 -18.89 -2.26 -0.53
N GLY A 256 -19.80 -2.62 0.38
CA GLY A 256 -19.52 -2.82 1.81
C GLY A 256 -19.53 -4.29 2.23
N LEU A 257 -19.49 -5.22 1.27
CA LEU A 257 -19.29 -6.65 1.56
C LEU A 257 -17.85 -6.92 2.03
N ALA A 258 -17.52 -8.18 2.31
CA ALA A 258 -16.17 -8.56 2.68
C ALA A 258 -15.18 -8.29 1.53
N TYR A 259 -14.06 -7.65 1.86
CA TYR A 259 -12.88 -7.54 1.00
C TYR A 259 -11.68 -8.06 1.78
N SER A 260 -10.89 -8.91 1.13
CA SER A 260 -9.56 -9.28 1.58
C SER A 260 -8.60 -8.09 1.51
N HIS A 261 -7.39 -8.27 2.06
CA HIS A 261 -6.34 -7.27 2.09
C HIS A 261 -6.03 -6.67 0.71
N GLU A 262 -5.79 -7.52 -0.29
CA GLU A 262 -5.60 -7.12 -1.69
C GLU A 262 -6.91 -6.78 -2.40
N GLY A 263 -8.04 -7.25 -1.87
CA GLY A 263 -9.35 -7.05 -2.47
C GLY A 263 -9.82 -5.60 -2.48
N VAL A 264 -9.35 -4.78 -1.54
CA VAL A 264 -9.61 -3.33 -1.55
C VAL A 264 -9.15 -2.68 -2.86
N MET A 265 -8.11 -3.20 -3.54
CA MET A 265 -7.60 -2.63 -4.78
C MET A 265 -8.56 -2.74 -5.97
N TYR A 266 -9.53 -3.65 -5.94
CA TYR A 266 -10.56 -3.72 -6.98
C TYR A 266 -11.88 -3.05 -6.56
N SER A 267 -12.00 -2.56 -5.32
CA SER A 267 -13.23 -1.98 -4.79
C SER A 267 -13.71 -0.78 -5.62
N SER A 268 -15.02 -0.72 -5.88
CA SER A 268 -15.67 0.39 -6.58
C SER A 268 -15.54 1.71 -5.80
N LEU A 269 -15.74 1.66 -4.48
CA LEU A 269 -15.66 2.82 -3.61
C LEU A 269 -14.22 3.30 -3.45
N ALA A 270 -13.26 2.37 -3.34
CA ALA A 270 -11.85 2.72 -3.29
C ALA A 270 -11.42 3.47 -4.57
N TRP A 271 -11.82 2.95 -5.73
CA TRP A 271 -11.55 3.62 -7.00
C TRP A 271 -12.22 4.99 -7.10
N ALA A 272 -13.50 5.11 -6.74
CA ALA A 272 -14.23 6.38 -6.83
C ALA A 272 -13.62 7.47 -5.95
N LEU A 273 -13.22 7.15 -4.72
CA LEU A 273 -12.54 8.08 -3.83
C LEU A 273 -11.15 8.46 -4.34
N ALA A 274 -10.41 7.52 -4.94
CA ALA A 274 -9.11 7.79 -5.53
C ALA A 274 -9.21 8.69 -6.76
N GLU A 275 -10.15 8.41 -7.67
CA GLU A 275 -10.44 9.25 -8.82
C GLU A 275 -10.79 10.67 -8.38
N ASP A 276 -11.68 10.80 -7.39
CA ASP A 276 -12.08 12.10 -6.86
C ASP A 276 -10.89 12.87 -6.27
N ALA A 277 -10.07 12.22 -5.43
CA ALA A 277 -8.88 12.84 -4.84
C ALA A 277 -7.92 13.36 -5.93
N ILE A 278 -7.63 12.54 -6.95
CA ILE A 278 -6.67 12.88 -7.99
C ILE A 278 -7.19 14.04 -8.87
N LYS A 279 -8.49 14.08 -9.19
CA LYS A 279 -9.07 15.11 -10.07
C LYS A 279 -9.28 16.45 -9.37
N ASN A 280 -9.67 16.42 -8.10
CA ASN A 280 -10.14 17.61 -7.40
C ASN A 280 -9.12 18.16 -6.40
N GLY A 281 -8.06 17.41 -6.09
CA GLY A 281 -7.14 17.73 -4.99
C GLY A 281 -7.81 17.55 -3.63
N GLY A 282 -6.99 17.56 -2.58
CA GLY A 282 -7.48 17.20 -1.25
C GLY A 282 -7.78 15.70 -1.14
N PRO A 283 -8.17 15.20 0.04
CA PRO A 283 -8.57 13.81 0.16
C PRO A 283 -9.85 13.55 -0.65
N GLY A 284 -10.05 12.29 -1.03
CA GLY A 284 -11.28 11.83 -1.67
C GLY A 284 -12.48 12.12 -0.76
N SER A 285 -13.56 12.61 -1.34
CA SER A 285 -14.75 13.05 -0.61
C SER A 285 -15.99 12.28 -1.05
N TYR A 286 -16.76 11.82 -0.06
CA TYR A 286 -18.06 11.20 -0.29
C TYR A 286 -19.04 12.15 -0.96
N ASP A 287 -18.94 13.45 -0.70
CA ASP A 287 -19.88 14.46 -1.22
C ASP A 287 -19.68 14.72 -2.72
N ARG A 288 -18.51 14.38 -3.26
CA ARG A 288 -18.15 14.58 -4.68
C ARG A 288 -18.34 13.33 -5.54
N ILE A 289 -18.75 12.22 -4.94
CA ILE A 289 -19.01 10.96 -5.66
C ILE A 289 -20.47 10.53 -5.51
N ASN A 290 -21.01 9.87 -6.53
CA ASN A 290 -22.36 9.32 -6.45
C ASN A 290 -22.37 8.03 -5.61
N MET A 291 -22.39 8.16 -4.30
CA MET A 291 -22.40 7.04 -3.34
C MET A 291 -23.50 6.02 -3.62
N ALA A 292 -24.70 6.49 -3.98
CA ALA A 292 -25.83 5.61 -4.27
C ALA A 292 -25.54 4.66 -5.45
N SER A 293 -24.85 5.14 -6.48
CA SER A 293 -24.45 4.30 -7.61
C SER A 293 -23.19 3.50 -7.33
N VAL A 294 -22.14 4.14 -6.79
CA VAL A 294 -20.83 3.51 -6.54
C VAL A 294 -20.98 2.32 -5.62
N CYS A 295 -21.76 2.46 -4.54
CA CYS A 295 -21.92 1.41 -3.54
C CYS A 295 -22.68 0.18 -4.05
N MET A 296 -23.40 0.28 -5.18
CA MET A 296 -24.12 -0.85 -5.79
C MET A 296 -23.24 -1.82 -6.59
N HIS A 297 -21.95 -1.53 -6.71
CA HIS A 297 -20.99 -2.40 -7.36
C HIS A 297 -19.94 -2.84 -6.36
N ARG A 298 -19.52 -4.11 -6.39
CA ARG A 298 -18.38 -4.57 -5.57
C ARG A 298 -17.04 -4.17 -6.18
N LYS A 299 -17.00 -4.02 -7.50
CA LYS A 299 -15.76 -3.84 -8.25
C LYS A 299 -15.84 -2.58 -9.09
N ALA A 300 -14.74 -1.83 -9.17
CA ALA A 300 -14.64 -0.63 -9.99
C ALA A 300 -15.10 -0.88 -11.45
N PRO A 301 -15.83 0.09 -12.06
CA PRO A 301 -16.08 0.09 -13.49
C PRO A 301 -14.76 -0.01 -14.28
N GLY A 302 -14.74 -0.75 -15.39
CA GLY A 302 -13.54 -0.97 -16.21
C GLY A 302 -12.68 -2.17 -15.79
N LEU A 303 -12.89 -2.73 -14.59
CA LEU A 303 -12.35 -4.05 -14.24
C LEU A 303 -13.31 -5.17 -14.68
N SER A 304 -12.80 -6.36 -14.93
CA SER A 304 -13.56 -7.58 -15.17
C SER A 304 -13.54 -8.49 -13.93
N LEU A 305 -14.28 -9.61 -13.97
CA LEU A 305 -14.15 -10.61 -12.91
C LEU A 305 -12.75 -11.24 -12.91
N LEU A 306 -12.15 -11.42 -14.09
CA LEU A 306 -10.78 -11.93 -14.21
C LEU A 306 -9.77 -10.99 -13.53
N ASP A 307 -9.92 -9.68 -13.69
CA ASP A 307 -9.06 -8.68 -13.03
C ASP A 307 -9.14 -8.76 -11.50
N ALA A 308 -10.35 -8.94 -10.96
CA ALA A 308 -10.53 -9.18 -9.53
C ALA A 308 -9.85 -10.49 -9.11
N THR A 309 -10.15 -11.61 -9.77
CA THR A 309 -9.52 -12.91 -9.48
C THR A 309 -7.98 -12.85 -9.55
N GLN A 310 -7.41 -12.15 -10.52
CA GLN A 310 -5.96 -11.96 -10.63
C GLN A 310 -5.40 -11.09 -9.50
N THR A 311 -6.17 -10.08 -9.06
CA THR A 311 -5.83 -9.31 -7.86
C THR A 311 -5.85 -10.21 -6.62
N GLN A 312 -6.84 -11.09 -6.45
CA GLN A 312 -6.88 -12.06 -5.33
C GLN A 312 -5.69 -13.02 -5.34
N ALA A 313 -5.32 -13.51 -6.52
CA ALA A 313 -4.21 -14.44 -6.68
C ALA A 313 -2.84 -13.83 -6.27
N LEU A 314 -2.75 -12.50 -6.14
CA LEU A 314 -1.56 -11.81 -5.65
C LEU A 314 -1.12 -12.30 -4.27
N SER A 315 -2.06 -12.58 -3.37
CA SER A 315 -1.79 -13.07 -2.00
C SER A 315 -0.86 -14.29 -1.99
N GLY A 316 -1.08 -15.26 -2.88
CA GLY A 316 -0.23 -16.45 -3.02
C GLY A 316 1.20 -16.12 -3.48
N TRP A 317 1.36 -15.16 -4.38
CA TRP A 317 2.68 -14.70 -4.85
C TRP A 317 3.44 -13.92 -3.78
N CYS A 318 2.73 -13.07 -3.02
CA CYS A 318 3.29 -12.36 -1.87
C CYS A 318 3.76 -13.35 -0.79
N LEU A 319 2.90 -14.30 -0.41
CA LEU A 319 3.23 -15.34 0.56
C LEU A 319 4.47 -16.13 0.14
N LYS A 320 4.52 -16.58 -1.12
CA LYS A 320 5.69 -17.28 -1.66
C LYS A 320 6.96 -16.43 -1.54
N SER A 321 6.89 -15.15 -1.88
CA SER A 321 8.04 -14.25 -1.86
C SER A 321 8.53 -13.97 -0.43
N ILE A 322 7.61 -13.82 0.54
CA ILE A 322 7.95 -13.69 1.96
C ILE A 322 8.63 -14.96 2.49
N LEU A 323 8.08 -16.13 2.19
CA LEU A 323 8.63 -17.43 2.63
C LEU A 323 10.02 -17.70 2.04
N LEU A 324 10.27 -17.30 0.79
CA LEU A 324 11.55 -17.55 0.11
C LEU A 324 12.61 -16.46 0.34
N PHE A 325 12.23 -15.26 0.82
CA PHE A 325 13.20 -14.18 1.06
C PHE A 325 14.21 -14.53 2.16
N MET A 326 15.49 -14.28 1.91
CA MET A 326 16.57 -14.50 2.86
C MET A 326 17.52 -13.30 2.90
N PRO A 327 18.14 -13.00 4.05
CA PRO A 327 18.05 -13.73 5.32
C PRO A 327 16.76 -13.45 6.11
N LYS A 328 16.41 -14.36 7.03
CA LYS A 328 15.33 -14.17 8.02
C LYS A 328 15.93 -13.92 9.42
N PRO A 329 16.11 -12.67 9.84
CA PRO A 329 16.63 -12.38 11.17
C PRO A 329 15.68 -12.84 12.30
N TRP A 330 16.28 -13.12 13.45
CA TRP A 330 15.58 -13.54 14.68
C TRP A 330 15.06 -12.37 15.53
N ARG A 331 15.33 -11.14 15.09
CA ARG A 331 14.97 -9.88 15.77
C ARG A 331 14.69 -8.83 14.72
N GLU A 332 13.93 -7.81 15.10
CA GLU A 332 13.76 -6.63 14.26
C GLU A 332 15.11 -5.99 13.92
N PRO A 333 15.35 -5.65 12.64
CA PRO A 333 16.54 -4.92 12.21
C PRO A 333 16.73 -3.58 12.95
N ALA A 334 17.98 -3.12 13.03
CA ALA A 334 18.27 -1.79 13.55
C ALA A 334 17.70 -0.72 12.62
N LEU A 335 17.20 0.38 13.20
CA LEU A 335 16.71 1.52 12.44
C LEU A 335 17.88 2.41 11.95
N PRO A 336 17.69 3.19 10.88
CA PRO A 336 18.71 4.12 10.37
C PRO A 336 19.18 5.16 11.40
N LEU A 337 20.42 5.62 11.26
CA LEU A 337 21.01 6.57 12.22
C LEU A 337 20.28 7.92 12.30
N TYR A 338 19.64 8.37 11.21
CA TYR A 338 18.92 9.64 11.19
C TYR A 338 17.68 9.65 12.11
N VAL A 339 17.22 8.50 12.61
CA VAL A 339 16.14 8.43 13.62
C VAL A 339 16.66 8.28 15.05
N ALA A 340 17.96 8.09 15.25
CA ALA A 340 18.52 7.70 16.55
C ALA A 340 18.34 8.77 17.65
N SER A 341 18.23 10.04 17.27
CA SER A 341 18.00 11.16 18.19
C SER A 341 16.52 11.44 18.45
N GLU A 342 15.59 10.76 17.75
CA GLU A 342 14.17 11.00 17.94
C GLU A 342 13.72 10.48 19.31
N LYS A 343 13.03 11.35 20.07
CA LYS A 343 12.30 10.92 21.24
C LYS A 343 11.06 10.13 20.79
N ILE A 344 11.04 8.85 21.11
CA ILE A 344 9.88 7.98 20.87
C ILE A 344 8.79 8.34 21.89
N ASN A 345 7.64 8.78 21.40
CA ASN A 345 6.49 9.18 22.22
C ASN A 345 5.21 8.40 21.88
N TYR A 346 5.27 7.49 20.92
CA TYR A 346 4.22 6.51 20.67
C TYR A 346 4.51 5.21 21.42
N VAL A 347 3.47 4.68 22.07
CA VAL A 347 3.44 3.33 22.63
C VAL A 347 2.23 2.65 22.02
N ALA A 348 2.41 1.43 21.51
CA ALA A 348 1.30 0.67 20.96
C ALA A 348 0.28 0.36 22.08
N GLU A 349 -1.00 0.58 21.78
CA GLU A 349 -2.09 0.18 22.67
C GLU A 349 -2.27 -1.34 22.60
N GLU A 350 -2.48 -2.00 23.74
CA GLU A 350 -2.82 -3.42 23.76
C GLU A 350 -4.18 -3.63 23.09
N VAL A 351 -4.20 -4.24 21.91
CA VAL A 351 -5.45 -4.62 21.25
C VAL A 351 -5.89 -5.97 21.79
N ALA A 352 -6.91 -5.97 22.66
CA ALA A 352 -7.64 -7.19 22.99
C ALA A 352 -8.40 -7.64 21.73
N ILE A 353 -7.90 -8.67 21.04
CA ILE A 353 -8.60 -9.27 19.91
C ILE A 353 -9.81 -10.03 20.48
N PRO A 354 -11.07 -9.64 20.23
CA PRO A 354 -12.20 -10.46 20.61
C PRO A 354 -12.08 -11.81 19.90
N ALA A 355 -12.29 -12.91 20.62
CA ALA A 355 -12.21 -14.25 20.06
C ALA A 355 -13.07 -14.35 18.79
N LYS A 356 -12.52 -14.90 17.70
CA LYS A 356 -13.28 -15.19 16.47
C LYS A 356 -14.52 -15.98 16.89
N PRO A 357 -15.75 -15.55 16.52
CA PRO A 357 -16.93 -16.36 16.77
C PRO A 357 -16.70 -17.71 16.08
N ALA A 358 -16.76 -18.79 16.86
CA ALA A 358 -16.70 -20.13 16.31
C ALA A 358 -17.83 -20.26 15.28
N VAL A 359 -17.47 -20.56 14.03
CA VAL A 359 -18.44 -20.96 13.03
C VAL A 359 -19.07 -22.24 13.58
N ALA A 360 -20.34 -22.17 13.98
CA ALA A 360 -21.10 -23.35 14.36
C ALA A 360 -21.17 -24.25 13.13
N VAL A 361 -20.38 -25.32 13.13
CA VAL A 361 -20.55 -26.42 12.19
C VAL A 361 -21.88 -27.05 12.59
N VAL A 362 -22.91 -26.82 11.78
CA VAL A 362 -24.14 -27.58 11.89
C VAL A 362 -23.79 -29.00 11.47
N GLU A 363 -23.56 -29.87 12.44
CA GLU A 363 -23.53 -31.31 12.21
C GLU A 363 -24.92 -31.70 11.71
N THR A 364 -25.02 -32.01 10.42
CA THR A 364 -26.19 -32.69 9.88
C THR A 364 -26.17 -34.12 10.42
N GLU A 365 -27.05 -34.42 11.36
CA GLU A 365 -27.37 -35.79 11.77
C GLU A 365 -27.74 -36.60 10.52
N VAL A 366 -26.94 -37.62 10.22
CA VAL A 366 -27.28 -38.65 9.24
C VAL A 366 -28.22 -39.61 9.96
N ALA A 367 -29.50 -39.59 9.59
CA ALA A 367 -30.46 -40.55 10.09
C ALA A 367 -30.08 -41.96 9.63
N GLU A 368 -29.79 -42.86 10.57
CA GLU A 368 -29.62 -44.29 10.32
C GLU A 368 -30.98 -44.89 9.90
N ALA A 369 -31.03 -45.43 8.68
CA ALA A 369 -32.16 -46.24 8.24
C ALA A 369 -31.98 -47.67 8.77
N GLU A 370 -32.86 -48.10 9.68
CA GLU A 370 -33.01 -49.50 10.07
C GLU A 370 -33.34 -50.35 8.84
N VAL A 371 -32.46 -51.29 8.52
CA VAL A 371 -32.75 -52.38 7.58
C VAL A 371 -33.37 -53.52 8.37
N VAL A 372 -34.69 -53.65 8.29
CA VAL A 372 -35.42 -54.82 8.79
C VAL A 372 -35.21 -55.97 7.80
N ALA A 373 -34.63 -57.06 8.29
CA ALA A 373 -34.49 -58.31 7.55
C ALA A 373 -35.83 -59.06 7.48
N THR A 374 -36.18 -59.52 6.28
CA THR A 374 -37.09 -60.66 6.03
C THR A 374 -36.46 -61.59 5.01
#